data_AF-A0A2D9S8W7-F1
#
_entry.id   AF-A0A2D9S8W7-F1
#
_cell.length_a   1.000
_cell.length_b   1.000
_cell.length_c   1.000
_cell.angle_alpha   90.00
_cell.angle_beta   90.00
_cell.angle_gamma   90.00
#
_symmetry.space_group_name_H-M   'P 1'
#
loop_
_entity.id
_entity.type
_entity.pdbx_description
1 polymer ?
#
loop_
_entity_poly.entity_id
_entity_poly.type
_entity_poly.pdbx_seq_one_letter_code
_entity_poly.pdbx_strand_id
1 'polypeptide(L)' 'MTDFQEITEEEAVDQLPFLLTMCERNRTVWKIKRKDGSVAILSPVKQSGPPVDPEVLSVVEEFRKSMVLEQQ' A
#
# COMPACT_ATOMS: atom_id res chain seq x y z
N MET A 1 -11.62 2.93 7.98
CA MET A 1 -10.76 2.06 8.80
C MET A 1 -10.48 0.84 7.95
N THR A 2 -9.24 0.61 7.54
CA THR A 2 -8.91 -0.52 6.67
C THR A 2 -8.82 -1.76 7.55
N ASP A 3 -9.77 -2.67 7.45
CA ASP A 3 -9.77 -3.90 8.24
C ASP A 3 -8.62 -4.80 7.76
N PHE A 4 -7.57 -4.91 8.58
CA PHE A 4 -6.44 -5.78 8.30
C PHE A 4 -6.82 -7.24 8.59
N GLN A 5 -6.44 -8.13 7.67
CA GLN A 5 -6.47 -9.57 7.94
C GLN A 5 -5.13 -9.97 8.56
N GLU A 6 -5.16 -10.60 9.74
CA GLU A 6 -3.94 -10.99 10.44
C GLU A 6 -3.53 -12.42 10.06
N ILE A 7 -2.22 -12.64 9.91
CA ILE A 7 -1.63 -13.93 9.56
C ILE A 7 -0.23 -14.04 10.18
N THR A 8 0.24 -15.24 10.49
CA THR A 8 1.61 -15.44 10.97
C THR A 8 2.62 -15.46 9.82
N GLU A 9 3.91 -15.23 10.12
CA GLU A 9 5.00 -15.39 9.16
C GLU A 9 5.01 -16.79 8.53
N GLU A 10 4.81 -17.85 9.34
CA GLU A 10 4.84 -19.24 8.88
C GLU A 10 3.71 -19.52 7.87
N GLU A 11 2.48 -19.14 8.19
CA GLU A 11 1.34 -19.25 7.28
C GLU A 11 1.52 -18.39 6.02
N ALA A 12 2.14 -17.21 6.16
CA ALA A 12 2.40 -16.32 5.02
C ALA A 12 3.40 -16.91 4.02
N VAL A 13 4.40 -17.65 4.50
CA VAL A 13 5.35 -18.37 3.64
C VAL A 13 4.64 -19.52 2.93
N ASP A 14 3.85 -20.30 3.65
CA ASP A 14 3.16 -21.49 3.10
C ASP A 14 2.06 -21.12 2.10
N GLN A 15 1.40 -19.97 2.30
CA GLN A 15 0.22 -19.55 1.53
C GLN A 15 0.46 -18.29 0.69
N LEU A 16 1.71 -17.89 0.46
CA LEU A 16 2.05 -16.65 -0.26
C LEU A 16 1.28 -16.47 -1.58
N PRO A 17 1.14 -17.50 -2.47
CA PRO A 17 0.41 -17.33 -3.73
C PRO A 17 -1.07 -16.94 -3.54
N PHE A 18 -1.73 -17.48 -2.51
CA PHE A 18 -3.11 -17.14 -2.19
C PHE A 18 -3.22 -15.70 -1.67
N LEU A 19 -2.33 -15.31 -0.75
CA LEU A 19 -2.30 -13.96 -0.18
C LEU A 19 -2.10 -12.90 -1.27
N LEU A 20 -1.18 -13.13 -2.20
CA LEU A 20 -0.93 -12.26 -3.35
C LEU A 20 -2.16 -12.15 -4.25
N THR A 21 -2.82 -13.27 -4.56
CA THR A 21 -4.04 -13.27 -5.39
C THR A 21 -5.15 -12.43 -4.77
N MET A 22 -5.41 -12.62 -3.47
CA MET A 22 -6.43 -11.86 -2.74
C MET A 22 -6.04 -10.39 -2.58
N CYS A 23 -4.75 -10.12 -2.33
CA CYS A 23 -4.22 -8.77 -2.25
C CYS A 23 -4.46 -8.01 -3.57
N GLU A 24 -4.05 -8.58 -4.71
CA GLU A 24 -4.18 -7.90 -6.00
C GLU A 24 -5.63 -7.77 -6.48
N ARG A 25 -6.43 -8.83 -6.36
CA ARG A 25 -7.78 -8.87 -6.95
C ARG A 25 -8.85 -8.28 -6.04
N ASN A 26 -8.74 -8.52 -4.74
CA ASN A 26 -9.77 -8.20 -3.76
C ASN A 26 -9.36 -7.03 -2.84
N ARG A 27 -8.16 -6.47 -3.05
CA ARG A 27 -7.58 -5.38 -2.26
C ARG A 27 -7.45 -5.72 -0.78
N THR A 28 -7.31 -7.00 -0.47
CA THR A 28 -7.11 -7.45 0.91
C THR A 28 -5.74 -6.97 1.40
N VAL A 29 -5.73 -6.32 2.55
CA VAL A 29 -4.49 -5.91 3.20
C VAL A 29 -4.20 -6.90 4.33
N TRP A 30 -3.02 -7.50 4.28
CA TRP A 30 -2.60 -8.50 5.26
C TRP A 30 -1.58 -7.91 6.22
N LYS A 31 -1.78 -8.18 7.51
CA LYS A 31 -0.83 -7.88 8.58
C LYS A 31 -0.15 -9.17 9.00
N ILE A 32 1.11 -9.31 8.58
CA ILE A 32 1.93 -10.48 8.85
C ILE A 32 2.65 -10.26 10.17
N LYS A 33 2.40 -11.13 11.15
CA LYS A 33 3.02 -11.07 12.48
C LYS A 33 4.12 -12.11 12.60
N ARG A 34 5.28 -11.67 13.10
CA ARG A 34 6.41 -12.54 13.41
C ARG A 34 6.48 -12.83 14.91
N LYS A 35 7.07 -13.97 15.26
CA LYS A 35 7.22 -14.41 16.68
C LYS A 35 8.06 -13.45 17.53
N ASP A 36 8.97 -12.69 16.90
CA ASP A 36 9.79 -11.66 17.57
C ASP A 36 9.02 -10.35 17.83
N GLY A 37 7.72 -10.29 17.51
CA GLY A 37 6.87 -9.12 17.68
C GLY A 37 6.92 -8.14 16.50
N SER A 38 7.79 -8.35 15.51
CA SER A 38 7.83 -7.53 14.30
C SER A 38 6.59 -7.79 13.43
N VAL A 39 6.21 -6.78 12.66
CA VAL A 39 5.02 -6.82 11.80
C VAL A 39 5.35 -6.26 10.41
N ALA A 40 4.84 -6.93 9.38
CA ALA A 40 4.88 -6.46 7.99
C ALA A 40 3.46 -6.31 7.43
N ILE A 41 3.32 -5.47 6.41
CA ILE A 41 2.05 -5.26 5.71
C ILE A 41 2.23 -5.67 4.25
N LEU A 42 1.38 -6.57 3.78
CA LEU A 42 1.20 -6.85 2.36
C LEU A 42 -0.03 -6.08 1.89
N SER A 43 0.20 -5.10 1.01
CA SER A 43 -0.86 -4.27 0.44
C SER A 43 -0.78 -4.25 -1.10
N PRO A 44 -1.89 -3.95 -1.78
CA PRO A 44 -1.92 -3.90 -3.24
C PRO A 44 -1.08 -2.73 -3.74
N VAL A 45 -0.23 -2.96 -4.76
CA VAL A 45 0.60 -1.91 -5.37
C VAL A 45 -0.25 -0.85 -6.08
N LYS A 46 -1.33 -1.27 -6.74
CA LYS A 46 -2.30 -0.35 -7.33
C LYS A 46 -3.33 0.05 -6.27
N GLN A 47 -3.14 1.22 -5.68
CA GLN A 47 -4.29 2.03 -5.23
C GLN A 47 -5.09 2.41 -6.47
N SER A 48 -5.99 1.53 -6.84
CA SER A 48 -6.90 1.66 -7.97
C SER A 48 -7.75 2.93 -7.88
N GLY A 49 -7.27 3.99 -8.53
CA GLY A 49 -8.07 4.89 -9.34
C GLY A 49 -7.69 4.70 -10.82
N PRO A 50 -8.46 5.27 -11.76
CA PRO A 50 -7.90 5.54 -13.10
C PRO A 50 -6.55 6.27 -12.94
N PRO A 51 -5.62 6.15 -13.91
CA PRO A 51 -4.43 7.00 -13.93
C PRO A 51 -4.86 8.44 -13.66
N VAL A 52 -4.23 9.09 -12.68
CA VAL A 52 -4.49 10.50 -12.43
C VAL A 52 -4.16 11.25 -13.72
N ASP A 53 -5.08 12.11 -14.13
CA ASP A 53 -4.90 12.92 -15.34
C ASP A 53 -3.53 13.62 -15.30
N PRO A 54 -2.73 13.57 -16.37
CA PRO A 54 -1.45 14.27 -16.44
C PRO A 54 -1.52 15.75 -16.06
N GLU A 55 -2.63 16.44 -16.37
CA GLU A 55 -2.84 17.84 -15.97
C GLU A 55 -3.00 17.99 -14.46
N VAL A 56 -3.68 17.05 -13.80
CA VAL A 56 -3.81 17.05 -12.34
C VAL A 56 -2.44 16.77 -11.70
N LEU A 57 -1.66 15.87 -12.28
CA LEU A 57 -0.30 15.59 -11.81
C LEU A 57 0.61 16.82 -11.93
N SER A 58 0.49 17.60 -13.02
CA SER A 58 1.29 18.82 -13.19
C SER A 58 0.91 19.90 -12.17
N VAL A 59 -0.39 20.10 -11.91
CA VAL A 59 -0.87 21.07 -10.90
C VAL A 59 -0.36 20.70 -9.49
N VAL A 60 -0.39 19.41 -9.13
CA VAL A 60 0.13 18.93 -7.84
C VAL A 60 1.63 19.17 -7.72
N GLU A 61 2.38 18.97 -8.80
CA GLU A 61 3.82 19.19 -8.82
C GLU A 61 4.18 20.68 -8.70
N GLU A 62 3.42 21.56 -9.36
CA GLU A 62 3.56 23.02 -9.22
C GLU A 62 3.26 23.48 -7.79
N PHE A 63 2.19 22.97 -7.17
CA PHE A 63 1.86 23.26 -5.78
C PHE A 63 2.97 22.81 -4.81
N ARG A 64 3.56 21.63 -5.01
CA ARG A 64 4.70 21.18 -4.18
C ARG A 64 5.89 22.12 -4.29
N LYS A 65 6.19 22.60 -5.50
CA LYS A 65 7.28 23.55 -5.74
C LYS A 65 7.04 24.89 -5.03
N SER A 66 5.81 25.38 -4.97
CA SER A 66 5.51 26.65 -4.28
C SER A 66 5.73 26.55 -2.77
N MET A 67 5.43 25.39 -2.15
CA MET A 67 5.65 25.18 -0.71
C MET A 67 7.14 25.13 -0.31
N VAL A 68 8.03 24.71 -1.22
CA VAL A 68 9.49 24.68 -0.96
C VAL A 68 10.11 26.07 -1.11
N LEU A 69 9.56 26.90 -2.00
CA LEU A 69 10.02 28.27 -2.23
C LEU A 69 9.61 29.24 -1.12
N GLU A 70 8.50 28.97 -0.41
CA GLU A 70 8.04 29.79 0.73
C GLU A 70 8.81 29.56 2.03
N GLN A 71 9.73 28.58 2.08
CA GLN A 71 10.57 28.28 3.25
C GLN A 71 12.01 28.83 3.14
N GLN A 72 12.27 29.73 2.19
CA GLN A 72 13.53 30.49 2.06
C GLN A 72 13.26 31.99 2.19
#